data_AF-A0A966THM0-F1
#
_entry.id   AF-A0A966THM0-F1
#
_cell.length_a   1.000
_cell.length_b   1.000
_cell.length_c   1.000
_cell.angle_alpha   90.00
_cell.angle_beta   90.00
_cell.angle_gamma   90.00
#
_symmetry.space_group_name_H-M   'P 1'
#
loop_
_entity.id
_entity.type
_entity.pdbx_description
1 polymer ?
#
loop_
_entity_poly.entity_id
_entity_poly.type
_entity_poly.pdbx_seq_one_letter_code
_entity_poly.pdbx_strand_id
1 'polypeptide(L)'
;AARKIVTRMEINGARVDLEYSKKKYDELNAYSESVKNWAKQTYNGTSISSNIQLVRLFESLGAEITEYTPTGQKSATKDQLKLLSINGNDEVKNLAEVVLKQRKADKLANTYFSNFLSENVNGVVHPSVKTLGARTSRMSIQNPALQTLPKGDDTVRTAFIPKDEEHVIITSDLDQVEFRMFASLSQDPNLISLFNRADASGSDPFTEIGREIYNDPSLQRSDKRRNLIKGTVYGRLYGAGVSKQALTAGVPEGQMRSVSDAFDTRFPGMAHFQRQIEDAGMRRVKAEGQGYVYTWTGRRLPCDEDRVYTLVNYLIQGGAAEVFKANLVKLDQADLTEMLIVPVHDEIVLNAPRKDAEEIKKIVQRCMTTTEGWAVPLTAGIDGPMENWGEKYR
;
A
#
# COMPACT_ATOMS: atom_id res chain seq x y z
N ALA A 1 -9.06 -10.38 -22.25
CA ALA A 1 -7.68 -10.69 -21.83
C ALA A 1 -7.53 -10.81 -20.31
N ALA A 2 -7.67 -9.73 -19.54
CA ALA A 2 -7.39 -9.74 -18.09
C ALA A 2 -8.04 -10.88 -17.28
N ARG A 3 -9.33 -11.23 -17.53
CA ARG A 3 -9.98 -12.36 -16.83
C ARG A 3 -9.32 -13.71 -17.14
N LYS A 4 -8.94 -13.96 -18.39
CA LYS A 4 -8.23 -15.20 -18.80
C LYS A 4 -6.90 -15.32 -18.05
N ILE A 5 -6.11 -14.25 -18.03
CA ILE A 5 -4.79 -14.20 -17.37
C ILE A 5 -4.95 -14.46 -15.87
N VAL A 6 -5.91 -13.76 -15.26
CA VAL A 6 -6.21 -13.92 -13.83
C VAL A 6 -6.69 -15.32 -13.51
N THR A 7 -7.55 -15.94 -14.32
CA THR A 7 -7.97 -17.33 -14.08
C THR A 7 -6.81 -18.31 -14.11
N ARG A 8 -5.78 -18.08 -14.95
CA ARG A 8 -4.54 -18.87 -14.89
C ARG A 8 -3.78 -18.65 -13.58
N MET A 9 -3.68 -17.41 -13.08
CA MET A 9 -3.10 -17.13 -11.76
C MET A 9 -3.88 -17.86 -10.63
N GLU A 10 -5.21 -17.83 -10.67
CA GLU A 10 -6.08 -18.55 -9.72
C GLU A 10 -5.79 -20.07 -9.75
N ILE A 11 -5.61 -20.66 -10.94
CA ILE A 11 -5.28 -22.08 -11.13
C ILE A 11 -3.86 -22.41 -10.67
N ASN A 12 -2.88 -21.58 -11.02
CA ASN A 12 -1.47 -21.78 -10.63
C ASN A 12 -1.31 -21.78 -9.12
N GLY A 13 -1.95 -20.81 -8.45
CA GLY A 13 -1.88 -20.63 -7.01
C GLY A 13 -0.49 -20.31 -6.49
N ALA A 14 -0.41 -20.00 -5.20
CA ALA A 14 0.84 -19.68 -4.51
C ALA A 14 1.21 -20.80 -3.55
N ARG A 15 2.38 -21.41 -3.72
CA ARG A 15 2.88 -22.42 -2.78
C ARG A 15 3.26 -21.75 -1.47
N VAL A 16 2.83 -22.37 -0.37
CA VAL A 16 3.12 -21.92 1.00
C VAL A 16 3.90 -22.98 1.77
N ASP A 17 4.85 -22.54 2.58
CA ASP A 17 5.54 -23.36 3.57
C ASP A 17 4.60 -23.58 4.77
N LEU A 18 4.01 -24.77 4.84
CA LEU A 18 3.05 -25.14 5.88
C LEU A 18 3.71 -25.32 7.25
N GLU A 19 4.97 -25.76 7.29
CA GLU A 19 5.70 -25.94 8.55
C GLU A 19 6.04 -24.59 9.16
N TYR A 20 6.61 -23.68 8.35
CA TYR A 20 6.85 -22.30 8.74
C TYR A 20 5.55 -21.62 9.18
N SER A 21 4.48 -21.78 8.40
CA SER A 21 3.18 -21.17 8.69
C SER A 21 2.60 -21.67 10.03
N LYS A 22 2.69 -22.97 10.30
CA LYS A 22 2.22 -23.58 11.55
C LYS A 22 3.04 -23.09 12.74
N LYS A 23 4.37 -23.11 12.63
CA LYS A 23 5.27 -22.59 13.66
C LYS A 23 4.96 -21.13 14.00
N LYS A 24 4.82 -20.27 12.99
CA LYS A 24 4.50 -18.85 13.20
C LYS A 24 3.12 -18.64 13.81
N TYR A 25 2.12 -19.40 13.38
CA TYR A 25 0.78 -19.37 13.97
C TYR A 25 0.84 -19.66 15.48
N ASP A 26 1.53 -20.73 15.88
CA ASP A 26 1.62 -21.14 17.29
C ASP A 26 2.42 -20.12 18.13
N GLU A 27 3.57 -19.64 17.64
CA GLU A 27 4.39 -18.61 18.30
C GLU A 27 3.59 -17.31 18.55
N LEU A 28 2.90 -16.82 17.54
CA LEU A 28 2.17 -15.55 17.60
C LEU A 28 0.93 -15.63 18.50
N ASN A 29 0.24 -16.77 18.49
CA ASN A 29 -0.89 -17.00 19.39
C ASN A 29 -0.43 -17.13 20.85
N ALA A 30 0.63 -17.89 21.12
CA ALA A 30 1.20 -17.99 22.46
C ALA A 30 1.63 -16.61 22.99
N TYR A 31 2.31 -15.80 22.16
CA TYR A 31 2.63 -14.41 22.50
C TYR A 31 1.36 -13.60 22.80
N SER A 32 0.37 -13.64 21.91
CA SER A 32 -0.85 -12.87 22.15
C SER A 32 -1.57 -13.29 23.42
N GLU A 33 -1.65 -14.58 23.74
CA GLU A 33 -2.29 -15.09 24.95
C GLU A 33 -1.55 -14.64 26.21
N SER A 34 -0.21 -14.71 26.20
CA SER A 34 0.61 -14.22 27.31
C SER A 34 0.37 -12.74 27.59
N VAL A 35 0.29 -11.88 26.55
CA VAL A 35 0.02 -10.45 26.72
C VAL A 35 -1.40 -10.20 27.22
N LYS A 36 -2.39 -10.94 26.71
CA LYS A 36 -3.78 -10.86 27.19
C LYS A 36 -3.88 -11.25 28.67
N ASN A 37 -3.13 -12.27 29.10
CA ASN A 37 -3.10 -12.72 30.49
C ASN A 37 -2.36 -11.73 31.40
N TRP A 38 -1.21 -11.22 30.97
CA TRP A 38 -0.49 -10.14 31.66
C TRP A 38 -1.41 -8.94 31.90
N ALA A 39 -2.08 -8.45 30.86
CA ALA A 39 -2.95 -7.29 30.98
C ALA A 39 -4.12 -7.53 31.96
N LYS A 40 -4.71 -8.73 31.96
CA LYS A 40 -5.73 -9.10 32.95
C LYS A 40 -5.18 -9.11 34.38
N GLN A 41 -3.96 -9.59 34.60
CA GLN A 41 -3.34 -9.62 35.92
C GLN A 41 -2.95 -8.23 36.41
N THR A 42 -2.42 -7.38 35.52
CA THR A 42 -1.96 -6.03 35.85
C THR A 42 -3.11 -5.03 36.04
N TYR A 43 -4.20 -5.17 35.28
CA TYR A 43 -5.28 -4.19 35.22
C TYR A 43 -6.63 -4.74 35.71
N ASN A 44 -6.64 -5.43 36.85
CA ASN A 44 -7.85 -5.87 37.56
C ASN A 44 -8.86 -6.64 36.68
N GLY A 45 -8.37 -7.56 35.84
CA GLY A 45 -9.20 -8.40 34.96
C GLY A 45 -9.61 -7.73 33.65
N THR A 46 -9.12 -6.53 33.36
CA THR A 46 -9.47 -5.79 32.14
C THR A 46 -8.99 -6.51 30.88
N SER A 47 -9.88 -6.66 29.89
CA SER A 47 -9.57 -7.23 28.58
C SER A 47 -9.12 -6.16 27.58
N ILE A 48 -7.86 -6.22 27.17
CA ILE A 48 -7.28 -5.36 26.12
C ILE A 48 -7.80 -5.66 24.71
N SER A 49 -8.51 -6.78 24.52
CA SER A 49 -9.15 -7.13 23.25
C SER A 49 -10.49 -6.43 23.05
N SER A 50 -11.13 -5.97 24.13
CA SER A 50 -12.36 -5.17 24.05
C SER A 50 -12.02 -3.69 23.93
N ASN A 51 -12.38 -3.06 22.80
CA ASN A 51 -12.15 -1.63 22.60
C ASN A 51 -12.75 -0.78 23.72
N ILE A 52 -13.95 -1.13 24.20
CA ILE A 52 -14.65 -0.39 25.27
C ILE A 52 -13.88 -0.49 26.59
N GLN A 53 -13.44 -1.69 26.96
CA GLN A 53 -12.69 -1.88 28.20
C GLN A 53 -11.30 -1.23 28.12
N LEU A 54 -10.65 -1.33 26.96
CA LEU A 54 -9.36 -0.71 26.70
C LEU A 54 -9.41 0.82 26.78
N VAL A 55 -10.44 1.45 26.20
CA VAL A 55 -10.66 2.90 26.32
C VAL A 55 -10.81 3.30 27.78
N ARG A 56 -11.67 2.62 28.54
CA ARG A 56 -11.86 2.90 29.97
C ARG A 56 -10.57 2.75 30.76
N LEU A 57 -9.76 1.75 30.43
CA LEU A 57 -8.45 1.57 31.04
C LEU A 57 -7.54 2.76 30.75
N PHE A 58 -7.41 3.18 29.49
CA PHE A 58 -6.61 4.36 29.15
C PHE A 58 -7.08 5.62 29.89
N GLU A 59 -8.39 5.87 29.98
CA GLU A 59 -8.94 7.01 30.72
C GLU A 59 -8.65 6.91 32.22
N SER A 60 -8.75 5.72 32.81
CA SER A 60 -8.40 5.49 34.22
C SER A 60 -6.91 5.72 34.51
N LEU A 61 -6.06 5.52 33.50
CA LEU A 61 -4.63 5.83 33.53
C LEU A 61 -4.33 7.29 33.17
N GLY A 62 -5.35 8.15 32.98
CA GLY A 62 -5.20 9.58 32.74
C GLY A 62 -5.04 9.98 31.27
N ALA A 63 -5.36 9.11 30.31
CA ALA A 63 -5.37 9.46 28.89
C ALA A 63 -6.62 10.25 28.50
N GLU A 64 -6.45 11.31 27.72
CA GLU A 64 -7.56 12.02 27.08
C GLU A 64 -7.79 11.48 25.65
N ILE A 65 -8.98 10.92 25.42
CA ILE A 65 -9.40 10.41 24.10
C ILE A 65 -10.56 11.27 23.60
N THR A 66 -10.30 12.02 22.53
CA THR A 66 -11.24 12.98 21.91
C THR A 66 -11.82 12.49 20.59
N GLU A 67 -11.21 11.48 19.95
CA GLU A 67 -11.77 10.86 18.75
C GLU A 67 -12.91 9.89 19.07
N TYR A 68 -13.95 9.93 18.24
CA TYR A 68 -15.10 9.05 18.32
C TYR A 68 -15.25 8.23 17.04
N THR A 69 -15.72 7.01 17.19
CA THR A 69 -16.16 6.14 16.10
C THR A 69 -17.49 6.66 15.51
N PRO A 70 -17.88 6.24 14.28
CA PRO A 70 -19.17 6.62 13.70
C PRO A 70 -20.39 6.27 14.56
N THR A 71 -20.25 5.30 15.47
CA THR A 71 -21.29 4.89 16.41
C THR A 71 -21.26 5.66 17.74
N GLY A 72 -20.42 6.69 17.86
CA GLY A 72 -20.35 7.57 19.02
C GLY A 72 -19.54 7.04 20.21
N GLN A 73 -18.85 5.90 20.06
CA GLN A 73 -17.92 5.39 21.09
C GLN A 73 -16.54 6.02 20.93
N LYS A 74 -15.86 6.33 22.03
CA LYS A 74 -14.46 6.77 22.00
C LYS A 74 -13.56 5.77 21.29
N SER A 75 -12.64 6.29 20.49
CA SER A 75 -11.81 5.51 19.56
C SER A 75 -10.73 4.70 20.29
N ALA A 76 -10.50 3.48 19.81
CA ALA A 76 -9.32 2.68 20.12
C ALA A 76 -8.66 2.20 18.81
N THR A 77 -8.72 3.03 17.76
CA THR A 77 -8.12 2.72 16.45
C THR A 77 -6.60 2.64 16.54
N LYS A 78 -5.96 2.11 15.50
CA LYS A 78 -4.48 2.09 15.40
C LYS A 78 -3.90 3.51 15.50
N ASP A 79 -4.56 4.51 14.92
CA ASP A 79 -4.09 5.89 14.94
C ASP A 79 -4.25 6.52 16.34
N GLN A 80 -5.37 6.26 17.02
CA GLN A 80 -5.53 6.66 18.42
C GLN A 80 -4.49 6.00 19.33
N LEU A 81 -4.22 4.70 19.18
CA LEU A 81 -3.19 4.01 19.96
C LEU A 81 -1.79 4.58 19.69
N LYS A 82 -1.48 4.95 18.45
CA LYS A 82 -0.22 5.65 18.14
C LYS A 82 -0.15 7.02 18.81
N LEU A 83 -1.23 7.79 18.80
CA LEU A 83 -1.28 9.07 19.48
C LEU A 83 -1.01 8.90 20.98
N LEU A 84 -1.61 7.89 21.60
CA LEU A 84 -1.37 7.54 23.01
C LEU A 84 0.08 7.11 23.27
N SER A 85 0.71 6.37 22.36
CA SER A 85 2.13 5.99 22.48
C SER A 85 3.10 7.18 22.39
N ILE A 86 2.66 8.33 21.87
CA ILE A 86 3.49 9.54 21.75
C ILE A 86 3.18 10.52 22.88
N ASN A 87 1.90 10.77 23.14
CA ASN A 87 1.44 11.86 24.00
C ASN A 87 1.01 11.41 25.40
N GLY A 88 0.85 10.11 25.63
CA GLY A 88 0.47 9.58 26.95
C GLY A 88 1.53 9.80 28.02
N ASN A 89 1.15 9.58 29.27
CA ASN A 89 2.13 9.33 30.34
C ASN A 89 2.83 7.98 30.11
N ASP A 90 3.88 7.69 30.88
CA ASP A 90 4.73 6.52 30.65
C ASP A 90 3.95 5.20 30.67
N GLU A 91 2.95 5.06 31.55
CA GLU A 91 2.13 3.85 31.62
C GLU A 91 1.19 3.71 30.42
N VAL A 92 0.53 4.79 30.03
CA VAL A 92 -0.32 4.85 28.82
C VAL A 92 0.49 4.54 27.57
N LYS A 93 1.72 5.08 27.47
CA LYS A 93 2.61 4.83 26.34
C LYS A 93 2.98 3.35 26.24
N ASN A 94 3.43 2.77 27.35
CA ASN A 94 3.79 1.36 27.42
C ASN A 94 2.61 0.46 27.06
N LEU A 95 1.44 0.70 27.64
CA LEU A 95 0.23 -0.08 27.34
C LEU A 95 -0.17 0.05 25.86
N ALA A 96 -0.13 1.25 25.29
CA ALA A 96 -0.46 1.48 23.89
C ALA A 96 0.48 0.71 22.93
N GLU A 97 1.79 0.73 23.19
CA GLU A 97 2.76 -0.04 22.41
C GLU A 97 2.54 -1.56 22.52
N VAL A 98 2.30 -2.05 23.74
CA VAL A 98 2.02 -3.48 23.97
C VAL A 98 0.77 -3.91 23.23
N VAL A 99 -0.31 -3.13 23.30
CA VAL A 99 -1.55 -3.43 22.58
C VAL A 99 -1.35 -3.38 21.07
N LEU A 100 -0.56 -2.43 20.55
CA LEU A 100 -0.22 -2.38 19.12
C LEU A 100 0.51 -3.66 18.66
N LYS A 101 1.50 -4.13 19.43
CA LYS A 101 2.25 -5.37 19.15
C LYS A 101 1.35 -6.61 19.23
N GLN A 102 0.50 -6.69 20.26
CA GLN A 102 -0.47 -7.76 20.44
C GLN A 102 -1.47 -7.83 19.29
N ARG A 103 -2.09 -6.71 18.91
CA ARG A 103 -3.03 -6.65 17.78
C ARG A 103 -2.37 -7.02 16.45
N LYS A 104 -1.09 -6.65 16.27
CA LYS A 104 -0.30 -7.08 15.13
C LYS A 104 -0.16 -8.60 15.13
N ALA A 105 0.24 -9.21 16.25
CA ALA A 105 0.39 -10.65 16.37
C ALA A 105 -0.93 -11.41 16.11
N ASP A 106 -2.04 -10.98 16.72
CA ASP A 106 -3.37 -11.55 16.47
C ASP A 106 -3.74 -11.51 14.99
N LYS A 107 -3.48 -10.38 14.31
CA LYS A 107 -3.74 -10.25 12.89
C LYS A 107 -2.84 -11.19 12.07
N LEU A 108 -1.56 -11.28 12.40
CA LEU A 108 -0.62 -12.15 11.69
C LEU A 108 -1.04 -13.62 11.78
N ALA A 109 -1.33 -14.09 13.00
CA ALA A 109 -1.76 -15.46 13.24
C ALA A 109 -3.12 -15.76 12.61
N ASN A 110 -4.15 -14.99 12.96
CA ASN A 110 -5.53 -15.37 12.68
C ASN A 110 -6.01 -14.96 11.29
N THR A 111 -5.41 -13.95 10.65
CA THR A 111 -5.84 -13.50 9.32
C THR A 111 -4.98 -14.08 8.20
N TYR A 112 -3.69 -14.35 8.44
CA TYR A 112 -2.81 -14.85 7.38
C TYR A 112 -2.44 -16.31 7.59
N PHE A 113 -1.69 -16.64 8.66
CA PHE A 113 -1.21 -18.01 8.84
C PHE A 113 -2.34 -19.02 9.02
N SER A 114 -3.40 -18.66 9.75
CA SER A 114 -4.61 -19.50 9.87
C SER A 114 -5.21 -19.80 8.50
N ASN A 115 -5.36 -18.79 7.64
CA ASN A 115 -5.92 -18.96 6.30
C ASN A 115 -5.01 -19.84 5.42
N PHE A 116 -3.69 -19.69 5.51
CA PHE A 116 -2.76 -20.55 4.75
C PHE A 116 -2.90 -22.01 5.17
N LEU A 117 -3.06 -22.27 6.47
CA LEU A 117 -3.24 -23.61 7.01
C LEU A 117 -4.61 -24.21 6.66
N SER A 118 -5.68 -23.41 6.63
CA SER A 118 -7.05 -23.92 6.42
C SER A 118 -7.53 -23.92 4.97
N GLU A 119 -7.02 -23.01 4.13
CA GLU A 119 -7.49 -22.80 2.75
C GLU A 119 -6.57 -23.41 1.68
N ASN A 120 -5.43 -24.01 2.06
CA ASN A 120 -4.53 -24.62 1.08
C ASN A 120 -5.08 -25.95 0.54
N VAL A 121 -4.69 -26.27 -0.70
CA VAL A 121 -4.82 -27.58 -1.32
C VAL A 121 -3.41 -28.08 -1.62
N ASN A 122 -2.96 -29.11 -0.91
CA ASN A 122 -1.61 -29.69 -1.04
C ASN A 122 -0.48 -28.65 -0.91
N GLY A 123 -0.61 -27.70 0.03
CA GLY A 123 0.38 -26.65 0.25
C GLY A 123 0.33 -25.50 -0.75
N VAL A 124 -0.72 -25.41 -1.57
CA VAL A 124 -0.94 -24.29 -2.51
C VAL A 124 -2.23 -23.55 -2.15
N VAL A 125 -2.17 -22.22 -2.05
CA VAL A 125 -3.36 -21.37 -1.88
C VAL A 125 -3.80 -20.80 -3.23
N HIS A 126 -5.10 -20.88 -3.51
CA HIS A 126 -5.70 -20.47 -4.79
C HIS A 126 -6.59 -19.24 -4.60
N PRO A 127 -6.02 -18.02 -4.61
CA PRO A 127 -6.79 -16.82 -4.35
C PRO A 127 -7.85 -16.60 -5.43
N SER A 128 -9.00 -16.05 -5.07
CA SER A 128 -10.02 -15.56 -5.99
C SER A 128 -9.80 -14.09 -6.31
N VAL A 129 -9.69 -13.75 -7.60
CA VAL A 129 -9.35 -12.41 -8.06
C VAL A 129 -10.49 -11.83 -8.90
N LYS A 130 -11.17 -10.84 -8.31
CA LYS A 130 -12.20 -10.07 -9.01
C LYS A 130 -11.52 -8.96 -9.81
N THR A 131 -11.53 -9.08 -11.14
CA THR A 131 -10.84 -8.16 -12.06
C THR A 131 -11.42 -6.74 -12.07
N LEU A 132 -12.63 -6.54 -11.56
CA LEU A 132 -13.34 -5.27 -11.43
C LEU A 132 -13.98 -5.16 -10.02
N GLY A 133 -13.19 -5.43 -8.98
CA GLY A 133 -13.69 -5.48 -7.59
C GLY A 133 -13.91 -4.11 -6.96
N ALA A 134 -13.14 -3.09 -7.36
CA ALA A 134 -13.21 -1.75 -6.80
C ALA A 134 -13.82 -0.73 -7.77
N ARG A 135 -14.37 0.37 -7.21
CA ARG A 135 -14.86 1.52 -7.98
C ARG A 135 -13.78 2.11 -8.89
N THR A 136 -12.52 2.09 -8.46
CA THR A 136 -11.35 2.58 -9.20
C THR A 136 -10.72 1.52 -10.10
N SER A 137 -11.51 0.64 -10.71
CA SER A 137 -11.03 -0.42 -11.62
C SER A 137 -10.05 -1.44 -11.04
N ARG A 138 -9.59 -1.30 -9.79
CA ARG A 138 -8.63 -2.21 -9.18
C ARG A 138 -9.18 -3.62 -9.07
N MET A 139 -8.26 -4.57 -9.15
CA MET A 139 -8.55 -5.95 -8.79
C MET A 139 -8.73 -6.04 -7.27
N SER A 140 -9.59 -6.94 -6.82
CA SER A 140 -9.69 -7.32 -5.40
C SER A 140 -9.43 -8.81 -5.26
N ILE A 141 -8.67 -9.20 -4.23
CA ILE A 141 -8.29 -10.60 -3.99
C ILE A 141 -8.89 -11.09 -2.68
N GLN A 142 -9.51 -12.25 -2.71
CA GLN A 142 -10.20 -12.87 -1.58
C GLN A 142 -9.92 -14.38 -1.55
N ASN A 143 -10.08 -15.02 -0.40
CA ASN A 143 -10.03 -16.48 -0.22
C ASN A 143 -8.75 -17.16 -0.76
N PRO A 144 -7.54 -16.86 -0.21
CA PRO A 144 -7.27 -15.94 0.89
C PRO A 144 -6.94 -14.51 0.41
N ALA A 145 -7.00 -13.54 1.33
CA ALA A 145 -6.74 -12.12 1.01
C ALA A 145 -5.23 -11.83 0.86
N LEU A 146 -4.68 -12.08 -0.33
CA LEU A 146 -3.26 -11.85 -0.64
C LEU A 146 -2.90 -10.41 -1.01
N GLN A 147 -3.89 -9.56 -1.25
CA GLN A 147 -3.64 -8.16 -1.60
C GLN A 147 -3.17 -7.32 -0.40
N THR A 148 -3.58 -7.70 0.82
CA THR A 148 -3.38 -6.90 2.02
C THR A 148 -2.26 -7.40 2.93
N LEU A 149 -1.25 -8.09 2.37
CA LEU A 149 -0.11 -8.57 3.14
C LEU A 149 0.67 -7.38 3.76
N PRO A 150 1.10 -7.46 5.05
CA PRO A 150 1.70 -6.34 5.76
C PRO A 150 2.90 -5.76 5.02
N LYS A 151 2.90 -4.46 4.69
CA LYS A 151 4.08 -3.80 4.09
C LYS A 151 5.13 -3.53 5.17
N GLY A 152 6.41 -3.83 4.89
CA GLY A 152 7.53 -3.63 5.82
C GLY A 152 7.66 -4.66 6.94
N ASP A 153 7.02 -5.82 6.76
CA ASP A 153 7.20 -7.00 7.60
C ASP A 153 7.21 -8.21 6.66
N ASP A 154 8.37 -8.85 6.54
CA ASP A 154 8.58 -9.98 5.63
C ASP A 154 7.95 -11.28 6.18
N THR A 155 7.63 -11.35 7.47
CA THR A 155 7.16 -12.57 8.18
C THR A 155 6.08 -13.33 7.42
N VAL A 156 5.04 -12.65 6.93
CA VAL A 156 3.95 -13.33 6.21
C VAL A 156 4.39 -13.71 4.79
N ARG A 157 5.20 -12.88 4.14
CA ARG A 157 5.65 -13.13 2.75
C ARG A 157 6.69 -14.24 2.67
N THR A 158 7.49 -14.45 3.71
CA THR A 158 8.43 -15.58 3.82
C THR A 158 7.72 -16.93 3.73
N ALA A 159 6.44 -17.01 4.09
CA ALA A 159 5.67 -18.23 3.92
C ALA A 159 5.48 -18.64 2.45
N PHE A 160 5.60 -17.72 1.48
CA PHE A 160 5.43 -18.05 0.07
C PHE A 160 6.76 -18.45 -0.55
N ILE A 161 6.81 -19.68 -1.06
CA ILE A 161 8.01 -20.32 -1.59
C ILE A 161 7.81 -20.71 -3.06
N PRO A 162 8.90 -20.93 -3.82
CA PRO A 162 8.82 -21.44 -5.18
C PRO A 162 8.02 -22.75 -5.25
N LYS A 163 7.38 -23.02 -6.40
CA LYS A 163 6.56 -24.22 -6.55
C LYS A 163 7.34 -25.54 -6.42
N ASP A 164 8.65 -25.55 -6.66
CA ASP A 164 9.58 -26.67 -6.51
C ASP A 164 11.04 -26.15 -6.54
N GLU A 165 12.02 -27.03 -6.36
CA GLU A 165 13.46 -26.69 -6.28
C GLU A 165 14.04 -26.12 -7.60
N GLU A 166 13.44 -26.47 -8.74
CA GLU A 166 13.84 -26.01 -10.07
C GLU A 166 13.26 -24.63 -10.40
N HIS A 167 12.49 -24.03 -9.48
CA HIS A 167 11.88 -22.73 -9.65
C HIS A 167 12.35 -21.73 -8.60
N VAL A 168 12.18 -20.47 -8.92
CA VAL A 168 12.51 -19.32 -8.08
C VAL A 168 11.39 -18.29 -8.17
N ILE A 169 11.29 -17.44 -7.14
CA ILE A 169 10.37 -16.32 -7.15
C ILE A 169 11.02 -15.12 -7.85
N ILE A 170 10.31 -14.56 -8.82
CA ILE A 170 10.59 -13.25 -9.42
C ILE A 170 9.40 -12.35 -9.11
N THR A 171 9.66 -11.09 -8.75
CA THR A 171 8.60 -10.10 -8.60
C THR A 171 8.90 -8.85 -9.39
N SER A 172 7.86 -8.18 -9.87
CA SER A 172 7.99 -6.85 -10.46
C SER A 172 6.89 -5.95 -9.94
N ASP A 173 7.25 -4.74 -9.52
CA ASP A 173 6.35 -3.74 -8.94
C ASP A 173 6.54 -2.42 -9.68
N LEU A 174 5.46 -1.68 -9.91
CA LEU A 174 5.53 -0.40 -10.61
C LEU A 174 6.11 0.69 -9.69
N ASP A 175 7.13 1.40 -10.15
CA ASP A 175 7.81 2.39 -9.33
C ASP A 175 6.96 3.64 -9.14
N GLN A 176 6.30 3.77 -7.99
CA GLN A 176 5.51 4.97 -7.65
C GLN A 176 4.53 5.36 -8.78
N VAL A 177 3.88 4.37 -9.40
CA VAL A 177 3.06 4.57 -10.62
C VAL A 177 2.06 5.70 -10.47
N GLU A 178 1.37 5.79 -9.33
CA GLU A 178 0.39 6.85 -9.08
C GLU A 178 1.04 8.25 -9.10
N PHE A 179 2.26 8.39 -8.56
CA PHE A 179 2.96 9.67 -8.52
C PHE A 179 3.51 10.06 -9.90
N ARG A 180 4.08 9.10 -10.64
CA ARG A 180 4.53 9.30 -12.04
C ARG A 180 3.37 9.70 -12.96
N MET A 181 2.22 9.06 -12.76
CA MET A 181 1.00 9.40 -13.48
C MET A 181 0.50 10.79 -13.11
N PHE A 182 0.51 11.16 -11.84
CA PHE A 182 0.15 12.52 -11.43
C PHE A 182 1.10 13.53 -12.08
N ALA A 183 2.42 13.31 -12.03
CA ALA A 183 3.41 14.16 -12.70
C ALA A 183 3.09 14.37 -14.18
N SER A 184 2.78 13.28 -14.89
CA SER A 184 2.40 13.34 -16.30
C SER A 184 1.07 14.05 -16.55
N LEU A 185 0.03 13.77 -15.75
CA LEU A 185 -1.31 14.33 -15.97
C LEU A 185 -1.43 15.79 -15.53
N SER A 186 -0.67 16.19 -14.51
CA SER A 186 -0.60 17.58 -14.06
C SER A 186 0.19 18.48 -15.00
N GLN A 187 1.00 17.90 -15.89
CA GLN A 187 1.85 18.63 -16.85
C GLN A 187 2.75 19.67 -16.16
N ASP A 188 3.12 19.42 -14.90
CA ASP A 188 4.00 20.30 -14.14
C ASP A 188 5.46 20.13 -14.64
N PRO A 189 6.07 21.16 -15.26
CA PRO A 189 7.39 21.02 -15.86
C PRO A 189 8.50 20.77 -14.82
N ASN A 190 8.35 21.30 -13.60
CA ASN A 190 9.32 21.09 -12.53
C ASN A 190 9.28 19.63 -12.08
N LEU A 191 8.08 19.08 -11.90
CA LEU A 191 7.89 17.70 -11.45
C LEU A 191 8.31 16.69 -12.52
N ILE A 192 7.96 16.93 -13.79
CA ILE A 192 8.40 16.11 -14.92
C ILE A 192 9.93 16.12 -15.02
N SER A 193 10.56 17.29 -14.96
CA SER A 193 12.02 17.41 -14.98
C SER A 193 12.65 16.68 -13.80
N LEU A 194 12.07 16.79 -12.60
CA LEU A 194 12.55 16.11 -11.41
C LEU A 194 12.54 14.59 -11.56
N PHE A 195 11.46 14.00 -12.07
CA PHE A 195 11.39 12.57 -12.34
C PHE A 195 12.44 12.14 -13.38
N ASN A 196 12.56 12.86 -14.49
CA ASN A 196 13.54 12.53 -15.53
C ASN A 196 14.98 12.58 -15.00
N ARG A 197 15.31 13.53 -14.12
CA ARG A 197 16.62 13.59 -13.45
C ARG A 197 16.81 12.45 -12.44
N ALA A 198 15.77 12.13 -11.67
CA ALA A 198 15.82 11.03 -10.70
C ALA A 198 16.09 9.70 -11.42
N ASP A 199 15.35 9.41 -12.49
CA ASP A 199 15.49 8.19 -13.28
C ASP A 199 16.88 8.11 -13.95
N ALA A 200 17.37 9.22 -14.52
CA ALA A 200 18.68 9.25 -15.18
C ALA A 200 19.86 9.06 -14.21
N SER A 201 19.69 9.43 -12.94
CA SER A 201 20.73 9.33 -11.90
C SER A 201 20.58 8.10 -11.00
N GLY A 202 19.50 7.31 -11.16
CA GLY A 202 19.14 6.25 -10.22
C GLY A 202 18.75 6.77 -8.82
N SER A 203 18.43 8.06 -8.70
CA SER A 203 17.93 8.67 -7.47
C SER A 203 16.43 8.38 -7.30
N ASP A 204 15.90 8.68 -6.11
CA ASP A 204 14.50 8.52 -5.78
C ASP A 204 13.77 9.88 -5.81
N PRO A 205 12.56 9.97 -6.40
CA PRO A 205 11.87 11.25 -6.58
C PRO A 205 11.58 11.97 -5.25
N PHE A 206 11.30 11.24 -4.16
CA PHE A 206 11.08 11.88 -2.85
C PHE A 206 12.37 12.46 -2.26
N THR A 207 13.51 11.84 -2.57
CA THR A 207 14.84 12.34 -2.18
C THR A 207 15.15 13.63 -2.94
N GLU A 208 14.92 13.66 -4.26
CA GLU A 208 15.09 14.86 -5.08
C GLU A 208 14.18 16.01 -4.62
N ILE A 209 12.91 15.73 -4.32
CA ILE A 209 11.99 16.73 -3.78
C ILE A 209 12.49 17.25 -2.42
N GLY A 210 13.01 16.36 -1.57
CA GLY A 210 13.63 16.74 -0.32
C GLY A 210 14.82 17.68 -0.52
N ARG A 211 15.71 17.40 -1.48
CA ARG A 211 16.86 18.26 -1.81
C ARG A 211 16.42 19.66 -2.21
N GLU A 212 15.37 19.76 -3.04
CA GLU A 212 14.84 21.05 -3.49
C GLU A 212 14.11 21.82 -2.37
N ILE A 213 13.25 21.16 -1.59
CA ILE A 213 12.45 21.81 -0.53
C ILE A 213 13.32 22.22 0.67
N TYR A 214 14.27 21.38 1.09
CA TYR A 214 15.16 21.68 2.21
C TYR A 214 16.41 22.45 1.81
N ASN A 215 16.61 22.70 0.51
CA ASN A 215 17.84 23.26 -0.04
C ASN A 215 19.09 22.51 0.47
N ASP A 216 19.03 21.18 0.47
CA ASP A 216 20.04 20.29 1.03
C ASP A 216 20.40 19.19 0.02
N PRO A 217 21.42 19.43 -0.84
CA PRO A 217 21.87 18.45 -1.83
C PRO A 217 22.41 17.14 -1.21
N SER A 218 22.78 17.15 0.07
CA SER A 218 23.34 15.99 0.76
C SER A 218 22.28 14.96 1.17
N LEU A 219 20.99 15.33 1.14
CA LEU A 219 19.88 14.46 1.52
C LEU A 219 19.93 13.14 0.73
N GLN A 220 19.91 12.03 1.47
CA GLN A 220 19.96 10.66 0.92
C GLN A 220 18.64 9.93 1.17
N ARG A 221 18.44 8.81 0.47
CA ARG A 221 17.23 7.98 0.59
C ARG A 221 16.95 7.49 2.03
N SER A 222 17.98 7.34 2.86
CA SER A 222 17.88 6.92 4.26
C SER A 222 17.41 8.05 5.21
N ASP A 223 17.32 9.29 4.74
CA ASP A 223 16.95 10.43 5.56
C ASP A 223 15.48 10.34 6.00
N LYS A 224 15.22 10.60 7.30
CA LYS A 224 13.86 10.61 7.86
C LYS A 224 12.96 11.64 7.18
N ARG A 225 13.51 12.76 6.72
CA ARG A 225 12.80 13.81 5.97
C ARG A 225 12.20 13.28 4.67
N ARG A 226 12.83 12.29 4.02
CA ARG A 226 12.28 11.65 2.81
C ARG A 226 10.90 11.03 3.06
N ASN A 227 10.71 10.39 4.22
CA ASN A 227 9.42 9.81 4.57
C ASN A 227 8.34 10.88 4.81
N LEU A 228 8.75 12.05 5.32
CA LEU A 228 7.86 13.20 5.47
C LEU A 228 7.37 13.70 4.10
N ILE A 229 8.31 13.91 3.15
CA ILE A 229 7.99 14.27 1.76
C ILE A 229 7.05 13.26 1.11
N LYS A 230 7.36 11.96 1.24
CA LYS A 230 6.50 10.89 0.74
C LYS A 230 5.09 10.98 1.31
N GLY A 231 4.98 11.24 2.61
CA GLY A 231 3.70 11.48 3.29
C GLY A 231 2.93 12.65 2.70
N THR A 232 3.60 13.78 2.44
CA THR A 232 3.00 14.96 1.81
C THR A 232 2.48 14.67 0.40
N VAL A 233 3.28 14.03 -0.45
CA VAL A 233 2.90 13.68 -1.83
C VAL A 233 1.66 12.79 -1.86
N TYR A 234 1.66 11.69 -1.11
CA TYR A 234 0.50 10.78 -1.08
C TYR A 234 -0.69 11.39 -0.34
N GLY A 235 -0.44 12.21 0.68
CA GLY A 235 -1.47 13.02 1.32
C GLY A 235 -2.19 13.91 0.32
N ARG A 236 -1.45 14.58 -0.57
CA ARG A 236 -2.03 15.41 -1.64
C ARG A 236 -2.79 14.57 -2.66
N LEU A 237 -2.23 13.44 -3.09
CA LEU A 237 -2.85 12.53 -4.06
C LEU A 237 -4.21 12.00 -3.59
N TYR A 238 -4.33 11.73 -2.29
CA TYR A 238 -5.54 11.20 -1.67
C TYR A 238 -6.44 12.27 -1.01
N GLY A 239 -6.11 13.55 -1.15
CA GLY A 239 -6.91 14.65 -0.57
C GLY A 239 -6.90 14.70 0.96
N ALA A 240 -5.86 14.16 1.61
CA ALA A 240 -5.68 14.27 3.05
C ALA A 240 -5.18 15.67 3.44
N GLY A 241 -5.87 16.34 4.37
CA GLY A 241 -5.43 17.62 4.92
C GLY A 241 -4.14 17.53 5.74
N VAL A 242 -3.47 18.68 5.92
CA VAL A 242 -2.17 18.81 6.59
C VAL A 242 -2.16 18.19 7.99
N SER A 243 -3.22 18.38 8.80
CA SER A 243 -3.32 17.79 10.14
C SER A 243 -3.27 16.26 10.11
N LYS A 244 -3.96 15.62 9.16
CA LYS A 244 -3.93 14.16 9.00
C LYS A 244 -2.57 13.66 8.52
N GLN A 245 -1.92 14.41 7.63
CA GLN A 245 -0.57 14.10 7.17
C GLN A 245 0.43 14.19 8.34
N ALA A 246 0.35 15.24 9.15
CA ALA A 246 1.21 15.45 10.32
C ALA A 246 1.07 14.32 11.35
N LEU A 247 -0.16 13.93 11.66
CA LEU A 247 -0.46 12.78 12.53
C LEU A 247 0.13 11.47 11.98
N THR A 248 -0.06 11.22 10.68
CA THR A 248 0.45 10.01 10.01
C THR A 248 1.98 9.94 10.06
N ALA A 249 2.63 11.10 9.89
CA ALA A 249 4.09 11.22 9.92
C ALA A 249 4.68 11.30 11.33
N GLY A 250 3.85 11.53 12.36
CA GLY A 250 4.30 11.69 13.74
C GLY A 250 5.10 12.98 13.96
N VAL A 251 4.74 14.06 13.26
CA VAL A 251 5.40 15.38 13.37
C VAL A 251 4.43 16.49 13.77
N PRO A 252 4.89 17.62 14.31
CA PRO A 252 4.04 18.78 14.55
C PRO A 252 3.36 19.29 13.27
N GLU A 253 2.12 19.73 13.38
CA GLU A 253 1.36 20.23 12.21
C GLU A 253 2.06 21.41 11.52
N GLY A 254 2.66 22.33 12.29
CA GLY A 254 3.42 23.45 11.73
C GLY A 254 4.58 23.01 10.82
N GLN A 255 5.29 21.94 11.21
CA GLN A 255 6.36 21.38 10.38
C GLN A 255 5.81 20.78 9.08
N MET A 256 4.71 20.04 9.15
CA MET A 256 4.06 19.47 7.95
C MET A 256 3.53 20.57 7.03
N ARG A 257 2.99 21.65 7.60
CA ARG A 257 2.49 22.81 6.84
C ARG A 257 3.60 23.47 6.04
N SER A 258 4.75 23.75 6.66
CA SER A 258 5.90 24.32 5.94
C SER A 258 6.35 23.46 4.76
N VAL A 259 6.36 22.13 4.92
CA VAL A 259 6.70 21.20 3.82
C VAL A 259 5.64 21.23 2.72
N SER A 260 4.36 21.23 3.08
CA SER A 260 3.24 21.30 2.14
C SER A 260 3.26 22.59 1.32
N ASP A 261 3.52 23.73 1.96
CA ASP A 261 3.53 25.04 1.31
C ASP A 261 4.72 25.17 0.34
N ALA A 262 5.90 24.68 0.74
CA ALA A 262 7.08 24.64 -0.13
C ALA A 262 6.85 23.71 -1.34
N PHE A 263 6.20 22.56 -1.13
CA PHE A 263 5.83 21.65 -2.21
C PHE A 263 4.88 22.29 -3.22
N ASP A 264 3.80 22.94 -2.75
CA ASP A 264 2.82 23.62 -3.60
C ASP A 264 3.44 24.78 -4.39
N THR A 265 4.38 25.50 -3.77
CA THR A 265 5.14 26.57 -4.44
C THR A 265 6.02 26.01 -5.55
N ARG A 266 6.65 24.86 -5.32
CA ARG A 266 7.59 24.25 -6.27
C ARG A 266 6.90 23.52 -7.42
N PHE A 267 5.77 22.87 -7.16
CA PHE A 267 5.02 22.03 -8.10
C PHE A 267 3.55 22.50 -8.26
N PRO A 268 3.32 23.75 -8.72
CA PRO A 268 1.98 24.35 -8.75
C PRO A 268 1.01 23.63 -9.69
N GLY A 269 1.51 22.92 -10.72
CA GLY A 269 0.71 22.18 -11.68
C GLY A 269 -0.11 21.07 -11.02
N MET A 270 0.35 20.50 -9.91
CA MET A 270 -0.42 19.51 -9.16
C MET A 270 -1.70 20.11 -8.57
N ALA A 271 -1.57 21.24 -7.89
CA ALA A 271 -2.71 21.94 -7.29
C ALA A 271 -3.68 22.44 -8.37
N HIS A 272 -3.15 22.90 -9.50
CA HIS A 272 -3.96 23.31 -10.64
C HIS A 272 -4.77 22.15 -11.22
N PHE A 273 -4.13 21.01 -11.46
CA PHE A 273 -4.78 19.80 -11.95
C PHE A 273 -5.90 19.32 -11.03
N GLN A 274 -5.68 19.32 -9.71
CA GLN A 274 -6.71 18.94 -8.74
C GLN A 274 -7.95 19.83 -8.86
N ARG A 275 -7.76 21.15 -8.85
CA ARG A 275 -8.86 22.12 -9.01
C ARG A 275 -9.60 21.91 -10.33
N GLN A 276 -8.89 21.70 -11.43
CA GLN A 276 -9.51 21.44 -12.73
C GLN A 276 -10.42 20.20 -12.72
N ILE A 277 -9.97 19.11 -12.09
CA ILE A 277 -10.75 17.87 -11.99
C ILE A 277 -11.97 18.07 -11.07
N GLU A 278 -11.79 18.74 -9.93
CA GLU A 278 -12.87 19.04 -9.00
C GLU A 278 -13.91 19.97 -9.64
N ASP A 279 -13.50 21.05 -10.30
CA ASP A 279 -14.39 21.98 -11.01
C ASP A 279 -15.17 21.28 -12.13
N ALA A 280 -14.52 20.37 -12.87
CA ALA A 280 -15.21 19.56 -13.87
C ALA A 280 -16.21 18.59 -13.24
N GLY A 281 -15.86 17.98 -12.11
CA GLY A 281 -16.74 17.13 -11.32
C GLY A 281 -17.96 17.87 -10.80
N MET A 282 -17.77 19.04 -10.19
CA MET A 282 -18.85 19.91 -9.69
C MET A 282 -19.79 20.36 -10.80
N ARG A 283 -19.25 20.71 -11.98
CA ARG A 283 -20.07 21.04 -13.16
C ARG A 283 -20.94 19.87 -13.59
N ARG A 284 -20.42 18.64 -13.59
CA ARG A 284 -21.17 17.42 -13.91
C ARG A 284 -22.23 17.10 -12.85
N VAL A 285 -21.94 17.28 -11.57
CA VAL A 285 -22.96 17.18 -10.51
C VAL A 285 -24.11 18.13 -10.79
N LYS A 286 -23.82 19.41 -11.08
CA LYS A 286 -24.85 20.43 -11.36
C LYS A 286 -25.67 20.12 -12.62
N ALA A 287 -25.05 19.58 -13.66
CA ALA A 287 -25.70 19.35 -14.96
C ALA A 287 -26.39 17.98 -15.08
N GLU A 288 -25.84 16.95 -14.43
CA GLU A 288 -26.22 15.54 -14.63
C GLU A 288 -26.61 14.82 -13.32
N GLY A 289 -26.49 15.47 -12.16
CA GLY A 289 -26.74 14.85 -10.84
C GLY A 289 -25.64 13.90 -10.35
N GLN A 290 -24.50 13.81 -11.05
CA GLN A 290 -23.38 12.97 -10.60
C GLN A 290 -22.03 13.45 -11.14
N GLY A 291 -21.04 13.52 -10.26
CA GLY A 291 -19.65 13.81 -10.62
C GLY A 291 -18.95 12.56 -11.15
N TYR A 292 -18.11 12.70 -12.16
CA TYR A 292 -17.31 11.59 -12.70
C TYR A 292 -16.06 12.09 -13.44
N VAL A 293 -15.11 11.17 -13.62
CA VAL A 293 -13.92 11.33 -14.48
C VAL A 293 -13.84 10.19 -15.50
N TYR A 294 -13.11 10.42 -16.59
CA TYR A 294 -12.74 9.38 -17.54
C TYR A 294 -11.26 9.05 -17.38
N THR A 295 -10.91 7.76 -17.29
CA THR A 295 -9.52 7.34 -17.45
C THR A 295 -9.07 7.55 -18.91
N TRP A 296 -7.77 7.43 -19.21
CA TRP A 296 -7.28 7.59 -20.59
C TRP A 296 -7.80 6.51 -21.55
N THR A 297 -8.26 5.37 -21.06
CA THR A 297 -8.92 4.35 -21.89
C THR A 297 -10.40 4.64 -22.12
N GLY A 298 -10.93 5.73 -21.55
CA GLY A 298 -12.33 6.15 -21.69
C GLY A 298 -13.26 5.57 -20.63
N ARG A 299 -12.76 4.92 -19.58
CA ARG A 299 -13.64 4.38 -18.52
C ARG A 299 -14.18 5.50 -17.64
N ARG A 300 -15.51 5.56 -17.50
CA ARG A 300 -16.21 6.46 -16.56
C ARG A 300 -16.08 5.97 -15.11
N LEU A 301 -15.62 6.83 -14.22
CA LEU A 301 -15.53 6.60 -12.77
C LEU A 301 -16.37 7.65 -12.02
N PRO A 302 -17.57 7.30 -11.56
CA PRO A 302 -18.43 8.23 -10.82
C PRO A 302 -18.05 8.35 -9.34
N CYS A 303 -18.28 9.52 -8.76
CA CYS A 303 -18.24 9.76 -7.32
C CYS A 303 -19.64 10.06 -6.77
N ASP A 304 -19.77 9.98 -5.46
CA ASP A 304 -20.95 10.46 -4.74
C ASP A 304 -20.94 12.01 -4.73
N GLU A 305 -22.10 12.66 -4.60
CA GLU A 305 -22.25 14.12 -4.78
C GLU A 305 -21.37 14.94 -3.83
N ASP A 306 -21.26 14.50 -2.57
CA ASP A 306 -20.44 15.12 -1.51
C ASP A 306 -18.96 14.70 -1.56
N ARG A 307 -18.57 13.91 -2.57
CA ARG A 307 -17.26 13.27 -2.70
C ARG A 307 -16.51 13.70 -3.96
N VAL A 308 -16.81 14.85 -4.56
CA VAL A 308 -16.14 15.32 -5.79
C VAL A 308 -14.62 15.39 -5.66
N TYR A 309 -14.10 15.74 -4.48
CA TYR A 309 -12.66 15.72 -4.18
C TYR A 309 -11.99 14.35 -4.38
N THR A 310 -12.76 13.25 -4.39
CA THR A 310 -12.24 11.90 -4.63
C THR A 310 -11.95 11.60 -6.10
N LEU A 311 -12.44 12.42 -7.03
CA LEU A 311 -12.31 12.20 -8.47
C LEU A 311 -10.86 12.23 -8.94
N VAL A 312 -10.01 13.06 -8.33
CA VAL A 312 -8.55 13.06 -8.61
C VAL A 312 -7.97 11.68 -8.28
N ASN A 313 -8.23 11.18 -7.07
CA ASN A 313 -7.78 9.86 -6.66
C ASN A 313 -8.34 8.75 -7.56
N TYR A 314 -9.60 8.85 -7.98
CA TYR A 314 -10.22 7.86 -8.87
C TYR A 314 -9.55 7.85 -10.24
N LEU A 315 -9.24 9.02 -10.81
CA LEU A 315 -8.55 9.15 -12.08
C LEU A 315 -7.14 8.52 -12.01
N ILE A 316 -6.38 8.85 -10.97
CA ILE A 316 -5.01 8.32 -10.79
C ILE A 316 -5.01 6.82 -10.50
N GLN A 317 -5.77 6.34 -9.51
CA GLN A 317 -5.80 4.93 -9.15
C GLN A 317 -6.43 4.05 -10.22
N GLY A 318 -7.54 4.52 -10.81
CA GLY A 318 -8.25 3.83 -11.88
C GLY A 318 -7.39 3.68 -13.11
N GLY A 319 -6.65 4.74 -13.41
CA GLY A 319 -5.62 4.68 -14.40
C GLY A 319 -4.50 3.70 -14.06
N ALA A 320 -3.85 3.81 -12.91
CA ALA A 320 -2.74 2.91 -12.56
C ALA A 320 -3.14 1.42 -12.66
N ALA A 321 -4.39 1.11 -12.27
CA ALA A 321 -4.97 -0.22 -12.44
C ALA A 321 -5.13 -0.64 -13.92
N GLU A 322 -5.40 0.29 -14.82
CA GLU A 322 -5.48 0.05 -16.27
C GLU A 322 -4.10 -0.14 -16.90
N VAL A 323 -3.07 0.62 -16.50
CA VAL A 323 -1.66 0.37 -16.91
C VAL A 323 -1.25 -1.04 -16.49
N PHE A 324 -1.49 -1.37 -15.22
CA PHE A 324 -1.13 -2.69 -14.70
C PHE A 324 -1.81 -3.82 -15.47
N LYS A 325 -3.11 -3.68 -15.80
CA LYS A 325 -3.82 -4.65 -16.63
C LYS A 325 -3.28 -4.73 -18.06
N ALA A 326 -2.87 -3.62 -18.65
CA ALA A 326 -2.22 -3.62 -19.96
C ALA A 326 -0.86 -4.34 -19.92
N ASN A 327 -0.10 -4.15 -18.84
CA ASN A 327 1.16 -4.88 -18.63
C ASN A 327 0.94 -6.39 -18.47
N LEU A 328 -0.14 -6.81 -17.81
CA LEU A 328 -0.53 -8.22 -17.78
C LEU A 328 -0.78 -8.79 -19.19
N VAL A 329 -1.37 -8.00 -20.09
CA VAL A 329 -1.55 -8.43 -21.50
C VAL A 329 -0.21 -8.58 -22.21
N LYS A 330 0.75 -7.67 -21.99
CA LYS A 330 2.11 -7.79 -22.53
C LYS A 330 2.82 -9.04 -22.01
N LEU A 331 2.61 -9.42 -20.74
CA LEU A 331 3.14 -10.65 -20.17
C LEU A 331 2.51 -11.90 -20.79
N ASP A 332 1.21 -11.87 -21.08
CA ASP A 332 0.52 -12.96 -21.78
C ASP A 332 1.02 -13.14 -23.22
N GLN A 333 1.30 -12.03 -23.91
CA GLN A 333 1.89 -12.05 -25.25
C GLN A 333 3.35 -12.52 -25.27
N ALA A 334 4.02 -12.47 -24.13
CA ALA A 334 5.37 -12.99 -23.94
C ALA A 334 5.37 -14.44 -23.39
N ASP A 335 4.23 -15.12 -23.38
CA ASP A 335 4.04 -16.49 -22.90
C ASP A 335 4.44 -16.72 -21.42
N LEU A 336 4.40 -15.68 -20.59
CA LEU A 336 4.77 -15.76 -19.18
C LEU A 336 3.60 -16.07 -18.24
N THR A 337 2.38 -16.21 -18.76
CA THR A 337 1.19 -16.34 -17.91
C THR A 337 1.18 -17.61 -17.06
N GLU A 338 1.75 -18.71 -17.55
CA GLU A 338 1.85 -19.97 -16.79
C GLU A 338 2.77 -19.86 -15.57
N MET A 339 3.61 -18.83 -15.50
CA MET A 339 4.47 -18.55 -14.36
C MET A 339 3.81 -17.61 -13.34
N LEU A 340 2.76 -16.86 -13.72
CA LEU A 340 2.14 -15.87 -12.85
C LEU A 340 1.35 -16.53 -11.73
N ILE A 341 1.61 -16.13 -10.49
CA ILE A 341 1.01 -16.68 -9.27
C ILE A 341 -0.12 -15.79 -8.76
N VAL A 342 0.21 -14.52 -8.49
CA VAL A 342 -0.73 -13.57 -7.88
C VAL A 342 -0.38 -12.13 -8.30
N PRO A 343 -1.38 -11.30 -8.59
CA PRO A 343 -1.18 -9.86 -8.74
C PRO A 343 -1.48 -9.16 -7.40
N VAL A 344 -0.50 -8.54 -6.75
CA VAL A 344 -0.71 -7.80 -5.48
C VAL A 344 -0.63 -6.31 -5.73
N HIS A 345 -1.80 -5.66 -5.82
CA HIS A 345 -1.92 -4.26 -6.23
C HIS A 345 -1.33 -4.01 -7.63
N ASP A 346 -0.16 -3.41 -7.69
CA ASP A 346 0.67 -3.07 -8.86
C ASP A 346 1.90 -3.98 -9.00
N GLU A 347 2.03 -4.97 -8.11
CA GLU A 347 3.07 -6.00 -8.13
C GLU A 347 2.55 -7.30 -8.78
N ILE A 348 3.43 -7.97 -9.52
CA ILE A 348 3.25 -9.36 -9.94
C ILE A 348 4.28 -10.26 -9.27
N VAL A 349 3.89 -11.51 -9.02
CA VAL A 349 4.75 -12.57 -8.50
C VAL A 349 4.74 -13.73 -9.48
N LEU A 350 5.92 -14.25 -9.82
CA LEU A 350 6.11 -15.36 -10.76
C LEU A 350 6.87 -16.52 -10.13
N ASN A 351 6.51 -17.74 -10.52
CA ASN A 351 7.30 -18.95 -10.38
C ASN A 351 8.07 -19.18 -11.69
N ALA A 352 9.32 -18.75 -11.74
CA ALA A 352 10.14 -18.87 -12.95
C ALA A 352 11.10 -20.07 -12.85
N PRO A 353 11.36 -20.80 -13.94
CA PRO A 353 12.43 -21.79 -13.99
C PRO A 353 13.76 -21.16 -13.63
N ARG A 354 14.49 -21.76 -12.69
CA ARG A 354 15.76 -21.26 -12.15
C ARG A 354 16.78 -21.01 -13.26
N LYS A 355 16.85 -21.92 -14.25
CA LYS A 355 17.77 -21.83 -15.40
C LYS A 355 17.53 -20.61 -16.30
N ASP A 356 16.30 -20.09 -16.37
CA ASP A 356 15.88 -19.03 -17.29
C ASP A 356 15.60 -17.70 -16.55
N ALA A 357 15.83 -17.66 -15.24
CA ALA A 357 15.36 -16.58 -14.36
C ALA A 357 15.86 -15.18 -14.79
N GLU A 358 17.12 -15.05 -15.19
CA GLU A 358 17.69 -13.76 -15.61
C GLU A 358 17.14 -13.25 -16.95
N GLU A 359 16.79 -14.14 -17.87
CA GLU A 359 16.14 -13.77 -19.12
C GLU A 359 14.68 -13.36 -18.85
N ILE A 360 13.96 -14.15 -18.05
CA ILE A 360 12.59 -13.87 -17.65
C ILE A 360 12.50 -12.51 -16.95
N LYS A 361 13.43 -12.18 -16.06
CA LYS A 361 13.50 -10.85 -15.40
C LYS A 361 13.51 -9.70 -16.40
N LYS A 362 14.34 -9.79 -17.45
CA LYS A 362 14.44 -8.75 -18.48
C LYS A 362 13.14 -8.61 -19.26
N ILE A 363 12.52 -9.73 -19.62
CA ILE A 363 11.23 -9.74 -20.33
C ILE A 363 10.14 -9.13 -19.45
N VAL A 364 10.04 -9.57 -18.19
CA VAL A 364 9.07 -9.07 -17.22
C VAL A 364 9.23 -7.56 -17.02
N GLN A 365 10.46 -7.07 -16.79
CA GLN A 365 10.71 -5.65 -16.58
C GLN A 365 10.28 -4.81 -17.80
N ARG A 366 10.56 -5.30 -19.01
CA ARG A 366 10.11 -4.65 -20.25
C ARG A 366 8.59 -4.65 -20.39
N CYS A 367 7.91 -5.74 -20.06
CA CYS A 367 6.45 -5.83 -20.10
C CYS A 367 5.79 -4.94 -19.03
N MET A 368 6.41 -4.80 -17.86
CA MET A 368 5.89 -3.98 -16.76
C MET A 368 6.19 -2.48 -16.94
N THR A 369 7.18 -2.12 -17.76
CA THR A 369 7.48 -0.72 -18.07
C THR A 369 6.56 -0.19 -19.17
N THR A 370 6.04 1.03 -18.99
CA THR A 370 5.24 1.75 -19.99
C THR A 370 5.75 3.18 -20.16
N THR A 371 6.25 3.49 -21.36
CA THR A 371 6.79 4.82 -21.72
C THR A 371 5.88 5.61 -22.64
N GLU A 372 5.18 4.92 -23.55
CA GLU A 372 4.36 5.56 -24.58
C GLU A 372 3.19 6.35 -23.98
N GLY A 373 3.05 7.61 -24.40
CA GLY A 373 1.96 8.50 -23.97
C GLY A 373 2.14 9.15 -22.59
N TRP A 374 3.29 8.96 -21.93
CA TRP A 374 3.58 9.53 -20.61
C TRP A 374 4.79 10.46 -20.65
N ALA A 375 4.67 11.64 -20.05
CA ALA A 375 5.77 12.60 -19.94
C ALA A 375 6.84 12.12 -18.94
N VAL A 376 6.43 11.28 -17.98
CA VAL A 376 7.31 10.54 -17.06
C VAL A 376 7.11 9.05 -17.31
N PRO A 377 8.16 8.29 -17.68
CA PRO A 377 8.08 6.84 -17.86
C PRO A 377 7.48 6.14 -16.63
N LEU A 378 6.52 5.24 -16.84
CA LEU A 378 5.98 4.37 -15.79
C LEU A 378 6.87 3.13 -15.69
N THR A 379 7.96 3.25 -14.93
CA THR A 379 8.97 2.20 -14.76
C THR A 379 8.51 1.12 -13.79
N ALA A 380 9.22 -0.02 -13.82
CA ALA A 380 9.02 -1.11 -12.89
C ALA A 380 10.34 -1.63 -12.33
N GLY A 381 10.37 -1.83 -11.02
CA GLY A 381 11.40 -2.61 -10.34
C GLY A 381 11.27 -4.09 -10.65
N ILE A 382 12.39 -4.81 -10.59
CA ILE A 382 12.45 -6.26 -10.78
C ILE A 382 13.36 -6.85 -9.70
N ASP A 383 12.83 -7.81 -8.94
CA ASP A 383 13.52 -8.47 -7.84
C ASP A 383 13.55 -9.99 -8.06
N GLY A 384 14.59 -10.62 -7.52
CA GLY A 384 14.87 -12.05 -7.64
C GLY A 384 16.06 -12.37 -8.54
N PRO A 385 16.41 -13.66 -8.68
CA PRO A 385 15.70 -14.84 -8.17
C PRO A 385 15.74 -14.97 -6.63
N MET A 386 14.62 -15.38 -6.01
CA MET A 386 14.48 -15.56 -4.56
C MET A 386 13.97 -16.95 -4.19
N GLU A 387 14.34 -17.44 -3.01
CA GLU A 387 13.85 -18.72 -2.46
C GLU A 387 12.57 -18.56 -1.64
N ASN A 388 12.17 -17.33 -1.33
CA ASN A 388 10.84 -16.99 -0.80
C ASN A 388 10.51 -15.52 -1.11
N TRP A 389 9.23 -15.18 -1.15
CA TRP A 389 8.81 -13.82 -1.47
C TRP A 389 9.21 -12.79 -0.40
N GLY A 390 9.46 -13.24 0.83
CA GLY A 390 9.88 -12.37 1.93
C GLY A 390 11.25 -11.71 1.71
N GLU A 391 12.16 -12.34 0.96
CA GLU A 391 13.52 -11.84 0.72
C GLU A 391 13.59 -10.43 0.14
N LYS A 392 12.60 -10.05 -0.70
CA LYS A 392 12.47 -8.70 -1.24
C LYS A 392 12.35 -7.61 -0.18
N TYR A 393 11.83 -7.94 1.00
CA TYR A 393 11.47 -6.98 2.03
C TYR A 393 12.41 -6.98 3.23
N ARG A 394 13.56 -7.67 3.11
CA ARG A 394 14.61 -7.72 4.13
C ARG A 394 15.56 -6.52 4.09
#